data_AF-A0A7G9AAW5-F1
#
_entry.id   AF-A0A7G9AAW5-F1
#
_cell.length_a   1.000
_cell.length_b   1.000
_cell.length_c   1.000
_cell.angle_alpha   90.00
_cell.angle_beta   90.00
_cell.angle_gamma   90.00
#
_symmetry.space_group_name_H-M   'P 1'
#
loop_
_entity.id
_entity.type
_entity.pdbx_description
1 polymer ?
#
loop_
_entity_poly.entity_id
_entity_poly.type
_entity_poly.pdbx_seq_one_letter_code
_entity_poly.pdbx_strand_id
1 'polypeptide(L)' 'MDLDQKQEPWISVNDKMPVVGVPVHCQLKGCWSGKIVEYDLIHVQEDDCSWRTADDNSEVSYDFDVITWRPI' A
#
# COMPACT_ATOMS: atom_id res chain seq x y z
N MET A 1 -20.17 26.19 -3.87
CA MET A 1 -19.90 25.24 -2.78
C MET A 1 -19.17 24.10 -3.41
N ASP A 2 -17.92 24.37 -3.74
CA ASP A 2 -17.01 23.48 -4.41
C ASP A 2 -16.61 22.46 -3.34
N LEU A 3 -17.26 21.29 -3.41
CA LEU A 3 -16.82 20.11 -2.69
C LEU A 3 -15.43 19.81 -3.24
N ASP A 4 -14.43 20.35 -2.56
CA ASP A 4 -13.03 19.98 -2.65
C ASP A 4 -13.01 18.45 -2.46
N GLN A 5 -13.09 17.73 -3.58
CA GLN A 5 -12.83 16.30 -3.64
C GLN A 5 -11.36 16.16 -3.27
N LYS A 6 -11.07 16.21 -1.97
CA LYS A 6 -9.80 15.81 -1.39
C LYS A 6 -9.66 14.32 -1.69
N GLN A 7 -9.19 14.01 -2.90
CA GLN A 7 -8.51 12.75 -3.12
C GLN A 7 -7.40 12.74 -2.08
N GLU A 8 -7.52 11.88 -1.08
CA GLU A 8 -6.53 11.79 -0.03
C GLU A 8 -5.17 11.59 -0.68
N PRO A 9 -4.19 12.46 -0.37
CA PRO A 9 -2.91 12.42 -1.04
C PRO A 9 -2.25 11.08 -0.72
N TRP A 10 -1.74 10.42 -1.75
CA TRP A 10 -0.89 9.24 -1.58
C TRP A 10 0.26 9.57 -0.64
N ILE A 11 0.35 8.83 0.47
CA ILE A 11 1.38 8.96 1.50
C ILE A 11 2.49 7.99 1.15
N SER A 12 3.74 8.46 1.07
CA SER A 12 4.86 7.54 0.83
C SER A 12 5.10 6.67 2.06
N VAL A 13 5.36 5.37 1.84
CA VAL A 13 5.72 4.45 2.94
C VAL A 13 7.02 4.87 3.63
N ASN A 14 7.89 5.61 2.94
CA ASN A 14 9.12 6.19 3.50
C ASN A 14 8.86 7.40 4.39
N ASP A 15 7.74 8.10 4.18
CA ASP A 15 7.35 9.26 4.98
C ASP A 15 6.60 8.82 6.24
N LYS A 16 5.62 7.92 6.05
CA LYS A 16 4.80 7.38 7.12
C LYS A 16 4.29 6.00 6.74
N MET A 17 4.45 5.03 7.65
CA MET A 17 3.80 3.72 7.53
C MET A 17 2.36 3.79 8.04
N PRO A 18 1.41 3.06 7.43
CA PRO A 18 0.04 2.96 7.93
C PRO A 18 -0.01 2.15 9.22
N VAL A 19 -1.16 2.22 9.90
CA VAL A 19 -1.39 1.46 11.14
C VAL A 19 -1.39 -0.03 10.83
N VAL A 20 -0.66 -0.80 11.65
CA VAL A 20 -0.59 -2.25 11.52
C VAL A 20 -1.98 -2.87 11.68
N GLY A 21 -2.34 -3.80 10.81
CA GLY A 21 -3.63 -4.47 10.82
C GLY A 21 -4.78 -3.67 10.21
N VAL A 22 -4.51 -2.48 9.66
CA VAL A 22 -5.52 -1.67 8.94
C VAL A 22 -5.36 -1.84 7.44
N PRO A 23 -6.43 -2.19 6.71
CA PRO A 23 -6.40 -2.22 5.25
C PRO A 23 -6.28 -0.80 4.69
N VAL A 24 -5.36 -0.64 3.74
CA VAL A 24 -5.08 0.60 3.03
C VAL A 24 -4.91 0.31 1.54
N HIS A 25 -5.19 1.29 0.70
CA HIS A 25 -4.99 1.16 -0.73
C HIS A 25 -3.56 1.59 -1.08
N CYS A 26 -2.77 0.69 -1.62
CA CYS A 26 -1.35 0.86 -1.89
C CYS A 26 -1.04 0.89 -3.39
N GLN A 27 -0.07 1.70 -3.77
CA GLN A 27 0.60 1.59 -5.06
C GLN A 27 1.87 0.78 -4.89
N LEU A 28 1.95 -0.29 -5.67
CA LEU A 28 3.13 -1.13 -5.77
C LEU A 28 3.81 -0.90 -7.11
N LYS A 29 5.13 -0.78 -7.10
CA LYS A 29 5.95 -0.66 -8.29
C LYS A 29 6.70 -1.96 -8.51
N GLY A 30 6.51 -2.58 -9.67
CA GLY A 30 7.28 -3.76 -10.05
C GLY A 30 8.75 -3.40 -10.28
N CYS A 31 9.68 -4.07 -9.59
CA CYS A 31 11.13 -3.84 -9.68
C CYS A 31 11.66 -3.93 -11.10
N TRP A 32 11.19 -4.92 -11.85
CA TRP A 32 11.70 -5.25 -13.19
C TRP A 32 10.95 -4.54 -14.32
N SER A 33 9.64 -4.34 -14.14
CA SER A 33 8.77 -3.77 -15.18
C SER A 33 8.60 -2.26 -15.05
N GLY A 34 8.87 -1.69 -13.87
CA GLY A 34 8.55 -0.30 -13.53
C GLY A 34 7.04 -0.02 -13.52
N LYS A 35 6.20 -1.04 -13.70
CA LYS A 35 4.75 -0.90 -13.75
C LYS A 35 4.23 -0.61 -12.34
N ILE A 36 3.37 0.38 -12.23
CA ILE A 36 2.64 0.67 -11.01
C ILE A 36 1.31 -0.08 -11.07
N VAL A 37 1.02 -0.82 -10.01
CA VAL A 37 -0.27 -1.49 -9.78
C VAL A 37 -0.83 -1.01 -8.45
N GLU A 38 -2.14 -0.94 -8.36
CA GLU A 38 -2.84 -0.51 -7.16
C GLU A 38 -3.52 -1.71 -6.53
N TYR A 39 -3.35 -1.89 -5.22
CA TYR A 39 -3.88 -3.04 -4.50
C TYR A 39 -4.15 -2.71 -3.04
N ASP A 40 -5.17 -3.33 -2.47
CA ASP A 40 -5.49 -3.18 -1.05
C ASP A 40 -4.56 -4.09 -0.23
N LEU A 41 -3.78 -3.47 0.64
CA LEU A 41 -2.81 -4.15 1.49
C LEU A 41 -3.04 -3.82 2.96
N ILE A 42 -2.58 -4.70 3.82
CA ILE A 42 -2.54 -4.54 5.26
C ILE A 42 -1.07 -4.53 5.66
N HIS A 43 -0.65 -3.46 6.34
CA HIS A 43 0.66 -3.42 6.95
C HIS A 43 0.69 -4.38 8.14
N VAL A 44 1.67 -5.28 8.17
CA VAL A 44 1.87 -6.28 9.20
C VAL A 44 3.26 -6.11 9.82
N GLN A 45 3.40 -6.43 11.11
CA GLN A 45 4.71 -6.53 11.77
C GLN A 45 5.06 -8.01 11.92
N GLU A 46 5.63 -8.59 10.87
CA GLU A 46 6.22 -9.93 10.91
C GLU A 46 7.72 -9.83 10.59
N ASP A 47 8.52 -10.78 11.08
CA ASP A 47 9.98 -10.78 10.88
C ASP A 47 10.37 -10.93 9.39
N ASP A 48 9.53 -11.59 8.60
CA ASP A 48 9.80 -11.93 7.19
C ASP A 48 8.98 -11.09 6.20
N CYS A 49 7.91 -10.42 6.68
CA CYS A 49 6.95 -9.73 5.82
C CYS A 49 6.44 -8.44 6.46
N SER A 50 6.35 -7.37 5.67
CA SER A 50 5.76 -6.09 6.11
C SER A 50 4.37 -5.83 5.52
N TRP A 51 3.96 -6.54 4.47
CA TRP A 51 2.70 -6.25 3.76
C TRP A 51 1.99 -7.53 3.29
N ARG A 52 0.69 -7.60 3.57
CA ARG A 52 -0.19 -8.68 3.09
C ARG A 52 -1.36 -8.11 2.30
N THR A 53 -1.90 -8.89 1.38
CA THR A 53 -3.12 -8.50 0.64
C THR A 53 -4.32 -8.43 1.59
N ALA A 54 -5.18 -7.43 1.43
CA ALA A 54 -6.36 -7.30 2.27
C ALA A 54 -7.46 -8.34 1.95
N ASP A 55 -7.46 -8.87 0.72
CA ASP A 55 -8.46 -9.82 0.22
C ASP A 55 -8.32 -11.22 0.84
N ASP A 56 -7.11 -11.80 0.78
CA ASP A 56 -6.84 -13.18 1.20
C ASP A 56 -5.76 -13.28 2.29
N ASN A 57 -5.16 -12.16 2.71
CA ASN A 57 -4.01 -12.15 3.62
C ASN A 57 -2.77 -12.88 3.04
N SER A 58 -2.70 -12.96 1.72
CA SER A 58 -1.57 -13.50 0.98
C SER A 58 -0.37 -12.54 1.02
N GLU A 59 0.84 -13.10 1.00
CA GLU A 59 2.06 -12.31 0.95
C GLU A 59 2.20 -11.56 -0.38
N VAL A 60 2.61 -10.29 -0.30
CA VAL A 60 2.94 -9.50 -1.50
C VAL A 60 4.20 -10.07 -2.13
N SER A 61 4.17 -10.35 -3.43
CA SER A 61 5.35 -10.84 -4.14
C SER A 61 6.52 -9.86 -4.02
N TYR A 62 7.71 -10.39 -3.73
CA TYR A 62 8.97 -9.65 -3.65
C TYR A 62 9.36 -8.88 -4.92
N ASP A 63 8.71 -9.16 -6.05
CA ASP A 63 8.86 -8.41 -7.29
C ASP A 63 8.25 -7.00 -7.24
N PHE A 64 7.46 -6.71 -6.20
CA PHE A 64 6.73 -5.46 -6.04
C PHE A 64 7.16 -4.70 -4.78
N ASP A 65 7.58 -3.46 -4.96
CA ASP A 65 7.85 -2.53 -3.87
C ASP A 65 6.63 -1.65 -3.61
N VAL A 66 6.15 -1.62 -2.36
CA VAL A 66 5.11 -0.67 -1.95
C VAL A 66 5.74 0.72 -1.87
N ILE A 67 5.24 1.66 -2.68
CA ILE A 67 5.83 3.02 -2.77
C ILE A 67 5.00 4.06 -2.02
N THR A 68 3.68 3.95 -2.11
CA THR A 68 2.72 4.89 -1.50
C THR A 68 1.44 4.16 -1.09
N TRP A 69 0.69 4.77 -0.17
CA TRP A 69 -0.59 4.27 0.31
C TRP A 69 -1.57 5.41 0.61
N ARG A 70 -2.86 5.08 0.67
CA ARG A 70 -3.91 5.96 1.15
C ARG A 70 -4.93 5.16 1.97
N PRO A 71 -5.60 5.77 2.95
CA PRO A 71 -6.72 5.13 3.62
C PRO A 71 -7.86 4.81 2.64
N ILE A 72 -8.68 3.81 2.98
CA ILE A 72 -9.87 3.37 2.24
C ILE A 72 -11.16 3.78 2.94
#